data_AF-A0A7K3MT92-F1
#
_entry.id   AF-A0A7K3MT92-F1
#
_cell.length_a   1.000
_cell.length_b   1.000
_cell.length_c   1.000
_cell.angle_alpha   90.00
_cell.angle_beta   90.00
_cell.angle_gamma   90.00
#
_symmetry.space_group_name_H-M   'P 1'
#
loop_
_entity.id
_entity.type
_entity.pdbx_description
1 polymer ?
#
loop_
_entity_poly.entity_id
_entity_poly.type
_entity_poly.pdbx_seq_one_letter_code
_entity_poly.pdbx_strand_id
1 'polypeptide(L)'
;MNNFSVLFFLILTSTYSQISGCTDSFAKNFNPNATANDGSCIYASAKIKPASLQKLADTLLETSGLMAFDHLLWTHNDNHDTTIYGLSSNGKIQKKIKLDKVTNNDWEELSQDDSYIYIGDFGNNFKGNRRDLHILRIEKKSFLLNKPLIDTISFSYSNQTDFRIQKENTTNFDCEALVISKDSIYLFTKQWKQKKTSVYVLPKIPGKYTAKLKETLNTQGLITGATLLASGKGIVLCGYSTMLQPFLYLLNEYKNNDFSTGNKRKIKILLPFHQIEGITTEDGKLFYLTNESLVRPPFLNVPQQLYSVDLGSYLKP
;
A
#
# COMPACT_ATOMS: atom_id res chain seq x y z
N MET A 1 -2.17 66.21 -30.07
CA MET A 1 -2.34 64.76 -30.35
C MET A 1 -1.16 64.05 -29.68
N ASN A 2 -1.40 63.42 -28.52
CA ASN A 2 -0.36 62.68 -27.81
C ASN A 2 -0.22 61.29 -28.42
N ASN A 3 0.89 61.02 -29.10
CA ASN A 3 1.21 59.70 -29.61
C ASN A 3 1.70 58.81 -28.46
N PHE A 4 0.83 57.95 -27.96
CA PHE A 4 1.22 56.83 -27.09
C PHE A 4 1.90 55.77 -27.96
N SER A 5 3.23 55.67 -27.85
CA SER A 5 3.99 54.59 -28.48
C SER A 5 3.96 53.37 -27.57
N VAL A 6 3.11 52.39 -27.90
CA VAL A 6 3.05 51.10 -27.19
C VAL A 6 4.20 50.24 -27.67
N LEU A 7 5.21 50.04 -26.83
CA LEU A 7 6.34 49.16 -27.11
C LEU A 7 5.93 47.70 -26.79
N PHE A 8 5.72 46.88 -27.81
CA PHE A 8 5.39 45.46 -27.66
C PHE A 8 6.68 44.67 -27.43
N PHE A 9 6.97 44.28 -26.18
CA PHE A 9 8.05 43.34 -25.89
C PHE A 9 7.65 41.94 -26.35
N LEU A 10 8.20 41.49 -27.48
CA LEU A 10 8.16 40.10 -27.90
C LEU A 10 9.04 39.28 -26.95
N ILE A 11 8.43 38.70 -25.92
CA ILE A 11 9.07 37.71 -25.07
C ILE A 11 9.16 36.42 -25.89
N LEU A 12 10.33 36.16 -26.48
CA LEU A 12 10.67 34.86 -27.07
C LEU A 12 10.77 33.82 -25.94
N THR A 13 9.65 33.20 -25.58
CA THR A 13 9.66 32.03 -24.70
C THR A 13 10.21 30.85 -25.48
N SER A 14 11.44 30.43 -25.18
CA SER A 14 12.01 29.18 -25.70
C SER A 14 11.20 28.00 -25.16
N THR A 15 10.31 27.44 -25.98
CA THR A 15 9.61 26.19 -25.66
C THR A 15 10.57 25.04 -25.86
N TYR A 16 11.20 24.56 -24.78
CA TYR A 16 11.93 23.30 -24.82
C TYR A 16 10.93 22.17 -25.08
N SER A 17 11.08 21.47 -26.20
CA SER A 17 10.29 20.27 -26.48
C SER A 17 10.60 19.22 -25.40
N GLN A 18 9.56 18.72 -24.72
CA GLN A 18 9.74 17.62 -23.78
C GLN A 18 10.09 16.35 -24.55
N ILE A 19 11.26 15.81 -24.30
CA ILE A 19 11.68 14.51 -24.83
C ILE A 19 11.11 13.46 -23.88
N SER A 20 10.10 12.73 -24.34
CA SER A 20 9.50 11.63 -23.59
C SER A 20 10.36 10.37 -23.68
N GLY A 21 10.45 9.64 -22.57
CA GLY A 21 11.15 8.37 -22.49
C GLY A 21 11.35 7.94 -21.04
N CYS A 22 12.01 6.79 -20.85
CA CYS A 22 12.37 6.33 -19.51
C CYS A 22 13.43 7.23 -18.86
N THR A 23 13.10 7.85 -17.74
CA THR A 23 13.97 8.75 -16.96
C THR A 23 14.72 8.06 -15.81
N ASP A 24 14.54 6.75 -15.64
CA ASP A 24 15.19 6.00 -14.57
C ASP A 24 16.50 5.36 -15.02
N SER A 25 17.62 5.82 -14.45
CA SER A 25 18.97 5.29 -14.72
C SER A 25 19.16 3.82 -14.34
N PHE A 26 18.25 3.24 -13.54
CA PHE A 26 18.26 1.82 -13.22
C PHE A 26 17.52 0.95 -14.25
N ALA A 27 16.87 1.55 -15.25
CA ALA A 27 16.16 0.83 -16.30
C ALA A 27 17.08 0.47 -17.48
N LYS A 28 16.77 -0.63 -18.17
CA LYS A 28 17.51 -1.10 -19.34
C LYS A 28 17.38 -0.18 -20.56
N ASN A 29 16.25 0.52 -20.66
CA ASN A 29 15.92 1.45 -21.74
C ASN A 29 15.99 2.91 -21.27
N PHE A 30 16.82 3.20 -20.27
CA PHE A 30 17.08 4.57 -19.83
C PHE A 30 17.48 5.45 -21.02
N ASN A 31 16.80 6.59 -21.16
CA ASN A 31 17.12 7.59 -22.16
C ASN A 31 17.72 8.83 -21.47
N PRO A 32 19.03 9.11 -21.59
CA PRO A 32 19.66 10.25 -20.94
C PRO A 32 19.15 11.60 -21.48
N ASN A 33 18.51 11.63 -22.65
CA ASN A 33 17.90 12.83 -23.21
C ASN A 33 16.44 13.01 -22.78
N ALA A 34 15.81 12.01 -22.15
CA ALA A 34 14.43 12.12 -21.71
C ALA A 34 14.31 13.15 -20.57
N THR A 35 13.43 14.12 -20.77
CA THR A 35 13.10 15.17 -19.80
C THR A 35 11.73 14.96 -19.14
N ALA A 36 10.93 14.02 -19.66
CA ALA A 36 9.66 13.63 -19.09
C ALA A 36 9.50 12.10 -19.10
N ASN A 37 9.20 11.53 -17.94
CA ASN A 37 8.89 10.10 -17.84
C ASN A 37 7.60 9.78 -18.60
N ASP A 38 7.62 8.71 -19.39
CA ASP A 38 6.46 8.19 -20.10
C ASP A 38 5.96 6.84 -19.55
N GLY A 39 6.58 6.35 -18.46
CA GLY A 39 6.22 5.09 -17.82
C GLY A 39 6.69 3.85 -18.60
N SER A 40 7.54 4.03 -19.63
CA SER A 40 8.07 2.94 -20.47
C SER A 40 9.26 2.19 -19.87
N CYS A 41 9.74 2.56 -18.67
CA CYS A 41 10.93 1.96 -18.07
C CYS A 41 10.82 0.43 -17.92
N ILE A 42 11.82 -0.28 -18.45
CA ILE A 42 11.94 -1.75 -18.42
C ILE A 42 13.09 -2.11 -17.48
N TYR A 43 12.78 -2.87 -16.44
CA TYR A 43 13.76 -3.31 -15.46
C TYR A 43 14.18 -4.76 -15.67
N ALA A 44 15.43 -5.08 -15.30
CA ALA A 44 15.85 -6.46 -15.17
C ALA A 44 15.07 -7.17 -14.05
N SER A 45 14.93 -8.49 -14.17
CA SER A 45 14.42 -9.32 -13.07
C SER A 45 15.30 -9.12 -11.83
N ALA A 46 14.67 -8.73 -10.73
CA ALA A 46 15.35 -8.41 -9.48
C ALA A 46 14.92 -9.38 -8.39
N LYS A 47 15.87 -9.70 -7.51
CA LYS A 47 15.67 -10.55 -6.35
C LYS A 47 16.30 -9.87 -5.14
N ILE A 48 15.64 -9.92 -4.00
CA ILE A 48 16.15 -9.39 -2.74
C ILE A 48 16.11 -10.46 -1.66
N LYS A 49 17.18 -10.54 -0.88
CA LYS A 49 17.26 -11.42 0.29
C LYS A 49 16.85 -10.60 1.53
N PRO A 50 15.91 -11.09 2.36
CA PRO A 50 15.61 -10.45 3.63
C PRO A 50 16.80 -10.56 4.59
N ALA A 51 17.01 -9.54 5.42
CA ALA A 51 18.17 -9.42 6.30
C ALA A 51 17.96 -10.09 7.67
N SER A 52 16.80 -9.91 8.30
CA SER A 52 16.45 -10.47 9.61
C SER A 52 15.09 -11.14 9.51
N LEU A 53 14.91 -12.34 10.05
CA LEU A 53 13.60 -12.98 10.22
C LEU A 53 13.39 -13.26 11.70
N GLN A 54 12.40 -12.61 12.31
CA GLN A 54 12.06 -12.77 13.71
C GLN A 54 10.66 -13.34 13.82
N LYS A 55 10.50 -14.47 14.53
CA LYS A 55 9.17 -15.01 14.81
C LYS A 55 8.40 -14.00 15.66
N LEU A 56 7.18 -13.64 15.26
CA LEU A 56 6.29 -12.82 16.07
C LEU A 56 5.62 -13.65 17.17
N ALA A 57 5.08 -12.99 18.19
CA ALA A 57 4.36 -13.68 19.27
C ALA A 57 3.16 -14.47 18.72
N ASP A 58 2.75 -15.54 19.41
CA ASP A 58 1.59 -16.35 19.02
C ASP A 58 0.25 -15.62 19.18
N THR A 59 0.25 -14.40 19.72
CA THR A 59 -0.90 -13.50 19.68
C THR A 59 -1.03 -12.74 18.36
N LEU A 60 -0.09 -12.90 17.42
CA LEU A 60 0.00 -12.16 16.15
C LEU A 60 0.00 -13.11 14.95
N LEU A 61 -0.86 -14.12 14.95
CA LEU A 61 -0.86 -15.18 13.93
C LEU A 61 -1.27 -14.68 12.54
N GLU A 62 -2.06 -13.61 12.47
CA GLU A 62 -2.78 -13.16 11.26
C GLU A 62 -2.49 -11.67 11.03
N THR A 63 -1.22 -11.25 11.14
CA THR A 63 -0.89 -9.82 10.96
C THR A 63 -1.25 -9.36 9.55
N SER A 64 -2.15 -8.39 9.39
CA SER A 64 -2.52 -7.87 8.07
C SER A 64 -1.92 -6.49 7.74
N GLY A 65 -1.98 -5.53 8.67
CA GLY A 65 -1.43 -4.18 8.48
C GLY A 65 -0.09 -3.93 9.17
N LEU A 66 0.73 -3.01 8.63
CA LEU A 66 1.98 -2.58 9.27
C LEU A 66 2.29 -1.10 9.05
N MET A 67 2.61 -0.37 10.13
CA MET A 67 2.92 1.06 10.08
C MET A 67 4.03 1.43 11.06
N ALA A 68 5.03 2.18 10.62
CA ALA A 68 6.07 2.71 11.51
C ALA A 68 5.69 4.10 12.07
N PHE A 69 5.60 4.22 13.39
CA PHE A 69 5.24 5.46 14.08
C PHE A 69 5.70 5.43 15.53
N ASP A 70 6.19 6.57 16.05
CA ASP A 70 6.61 6.71 17.46
C ASP A 70 7.70 5.68 17.84
N HIS A 71 8.66 5.46 16.93
CA HIS A 71 9.76 4.49 17.07
C HIS A 71 9.33 3.02 17.22
N LEU A 72 8.07 2.72 16.87
CA LEU A 72 7.48 1.38 16.92
C LEU A 72 6.94 0.98 15.54
N LEU A 73 6.89 -0.32 15.30
CA LEU A 73 6.15 -0.93 14.19
C LEU A 73 4.79 -1.38 14.72
N TRP A 74 3.73 -0.70 14.31
CA TRP A 74 2.37 -0.98 14.71
C TRP A 74 1.70 -1.96 13.74
N THR A 75 1.03 -2.98 14.28
CA THR A 75 0.30 -4.00 13.52
C THR A 75 -1.00 -4.40 14.23
N HIS A 76 -1.87 -5.14 13.57
CA HIS A 76 -3.05 -5.80 14.12
C HIS A 76 -3.24 -7.16 13.45
N ASN A 77 -4.02 -8.05 14.09
CA ASN A 77 -4.51 -9.25 13.42
C ASN A 77 -5.68 -8.89 12.48
N ASP A 78 -5.90 -9.73 11.48
CA ASP A 78 -6.96 -9.58 10.50
C ASP A 78 -8.35 -9.66 11.14
N ASN A 79 -8.61 -10.61 12.02
CA ASN A 79 -9.98 -10.88 12.48
C ASN A 79 -10.14 -10.96 14.01
N HIS A 80 -11.33 -10.58 14.51
CA HIS A 80 -11.79 -10.61 15.92
C HIS A 80 -11.03 -9.73 16.93
N ASP A 81 -9.71 -9.62 16.84
CA ASP A 81 -8.89 -8.83 17.75
C ASP A 81 -8.96 -7.35 17.40
N THR A 82 -9.29 -6.52 18.40
CA THR A 82 -9.40 -5.07 18.28
C THR A 82 -8.18 -4.34 18.87
N THR A 83 -7.11 -5.09 19.15
CA THR A 83 -5.87 -4.57 19.72
C THR A 83 -4.88 -4.21 18.62
N ILE A 84 -4.31 -3.01 18.71
CA ILE A 84 -3.15 -2.60 17.91
C ILE A 84 -1.88 -2.82 18.75
N TYR A 85 -0.91 -3.51 18.16
CA TYR A 85 0.33 -3.93 18.82
C TYR A 85 1.50 -3.11 18.31
N GLY A 86 2.18 -2.41 19.20
CA GLY A 86 3.42 -1.70 18.91
C GLY A 86 4.61 -2.62 19.17
N LEU A 87 5.40 -2.87 18.12
CA LEU A 87 6.55 -3.76 18.14
C LEU A 87 7.85 -2.97 18.08
N SER A 88 8.91 -3.44 18.72
CA SER A 88 10.26 -3.02 18.38
C SER A 88 10.68 -3.54 17.01
N SER A 89 11.77 -3.00 16.45
CA SER A 89 12.33 -3.43 15.15
C SER A 89 12.77 -4.90 15.08
N ASN A 90 12.83 -5.61 16.21
CA ASN A 90 13.06 -7.06 16.29
C ASN A 90 11.78 -7.89 16.53
N GLY A 91 10.60 -7.28 16.44
CA GLY A 91 9.31 -7.98 16.51
C GLY A 91 8.78 -8.26 17.92
N LYS A 92 9.43 -7.76 18.98
CA LYS A 92 8.92 -7.88 20.35
C LYS A 92 7.82 -6.87 20.60
N ILE A 93 6.70 -7.33 21.17
CA ILE A 93 5.60 -6.45 21.58
C ILE A 93 6.08 -5.56 22.73
N GLN A 94 6.01 -4.24 22.54
CA GLN A 94 6.33 -3.21 23.53
C GLN A 94 5.08 -2.46 24.02
N LYS A 95 4.05 -2.35 23.17
CA LYS A 95 2.81 -1.64 23.51
C LYS A 95 1.59 -2.36 22.95
N LYS A 96 0.47 -2.23 23.64
CA LYS A 96 -0.84 -2.73 23.21
C LYS A 96 -1.87 -1.63 23.46
N ILE A 97 -2.64 -1.28 22.44
CA ILE A 97 -3.74 -0.31 22.54
C ILE A 97 -4.99 -1.02 22.03
N LYS A 98 -5.97 -1.21 22.91
CA LYS A 98 -7.26 -1.78 22.52
C LYS A 98 -8.17 -0.68 22.01
N LEU A 99 -8.80 -0.91 20.86
CA LEU A 99 -9.82 -0.02 20.32
C LEU A 99 -11.17 -0.47 20.86
N ASP A 100 -11.62 0.17 21.93
CA ASP A 100 -12.94 -0.10 22.48
C ASP A 100 -14.03 0.43 21.54
N LYS A 101 -15.18 -0.25 21.50
CA LYS A 101 -16.38 0.13 20.73
C LYS A 101 -16.26 0.02 19.20
N VAL A 102 -15.23 -0.67 18.69
CA VAL A 102 -15.19 -1.11 17.29
C VAL A 102 -15.31 -2.63 17.22
N THR A 103 -15.65 -3.13 16.04
CA THR A 103 -15.62 -4.56 15.73
C THR A 103 -14.55 -4.75 14.66
N ASN A 104 -13.80 -5.83 14.77
CA ASN A 104 -12.92 -6.27 13.71
C ASN A 104 -13.62 -7.40 12.94
N ASN A 105 -14.06 -7.11 11.71
CA ASN A 105 -14.74 -8.05 10.84
C ASN A 105 -13.89 -8.57 9.67
N ASP A 106 -12.90 -7.80 9.22
CA ASP A 106 -11.92 -8.14 8.18
C ASP A 106 -10.93 -6.94 8.06
N TRP A 107 -10.09 -6.78 9.07
CA TRP A 107 -9.13 -5.67 9.12
C TRP A 107 -7.89 -5.98 8.31
N GLU A 108 -7.65 -5.18 7.29
CA GLU A 108 -6.53 -5.39 6.38
C GLU A 108 -5.39 -4.41 6.64
N GLU A 109 -5.42 -3.21 6.05
CA GLU A 109 -4.24 -2.32 6.08
C GLU A 109 -4.22 -1.30 7.23
N LEU A 110 -3.00 -0.97 7.69
CA LEU A 110 -2.66 0.19 8.51
C LEU A 110 -1.92 1.26 7.71
N SER A 111 -2.39 2.49 7.77
CA SER A 111 -1.68 3.62 7.18
C SER A 111 -1.84 4.89 8.01
N GLN A 112 -1.20 5.99 7.61
CA GLN A 112 -1.19 7.22 8.39
C GLN A 112 -0.97 8.47 7.56
N ASP A 113 -1.37 9.60 8.14
CA ASP A 113 -0.83 10.92 7.82
C ASP A 113 -0.30 11.59 9.11
N ASP A 114 0.01 12.88 9.07
CA ASP A 114 0.56 13.62 10.20
C ASP A 114 -0.33 13.58 11.46
N SER A 115 -1.65 13.49 11.30
CA SER A 115 -2.63 13.64 12.38
C SER A 115 -3.38 12.36 12.74
N TYR A 116 -3.53 11.44 11.78
CA TYR A 116 -4.41 10.29 11.93
C TYR A 116 -3.73 8.97 11.53
N ILE A 117 -4.19 7.90 12.18
CA ILE A 117 -3.97 6.49 11.79
C ILE A 117 -5.25 6.01 11.10
N TYR A 118 -5.10 5.18 10.08
CA TYR A 118 -6.19 4.63 9.28
C TYR A 118 -6.11 3.10 9.31
N ILE A 119 -7.23 2.43 9.64
CA ILE A 119 -7.35 0.97 9.61
C ILE A 119 -8.47 0.62 8.62
N GLY A 120 -8.17 -0.22 7.64
CA GLY A 120 -9.15 -0.70 6.68
C GLY A 120 -9.94 -1.89 7.22
N ASP A 121 -11.25 -1.73 7.46
CA ASP A 121 -12.17 -2.86 7.64
C ASP A 121 -12.93 -3.07 6.33
N PHE A 122 -12.27 -3.74 5.41
CA PHE A 122 -12.72 -3.80 4.02
C PHE A 122 -12.36 -5.07 3.24
N GLY A 123 -11.77 -6.07 3.91
CA GLY A 123 -11.62 -7.41 3.34
C GLY A 123 -13.00 -7.94 2.92
N ASN A 124 -13.04 -8.69 1.81
CA ASN A 124 -14.29 -9.16 1.21
C ASN A 124 -14.09 -10.45 0.41
N ASN A 125 -13.12 -11.27 0.81
CA ASN A 125 -12.69 -12.46 0.10
C ASN A 125 -13.68 -13.65 0.26
N PHE A 126 -14.42 -13.74 1.37
CA PHE A 126 -15.22 -14.91 1.72
C PHE A 126 -16.48 -15.09 0.85
N LYS A 127 -17.33 -14.07 0.77
CA LYS A 127 -18.60 -14.09 0.00
C LYS A 127 -18.69 -13.01 -1.08
N GLY A 128 -17.76 -12.05 -1.07
CA GLY A 128 -17.72 -10.95 -2.04
C GLY A 128 -18.94 -10.03 -2.02
N ASN A 129 -19.68 -9.97 -0.90
CA ASN A 129 -20.97 -9.31 -0.81
C ASN A 129 -21.11 -8.35 0.38
N ARG A 130 -20.01 -7.98 1.05
CA ARG A 130 -20.03 -6.96 2.10
C ARG A 130 -20.55 -5.62 1.58
N ARG A 131 -21.33 -4.93 2.41
CA ARG A 131 -21.97 -3.62 2.12
C ARG A 131 -21.64 -2.55 3.15
N ASP A 132 -20.79 -2.91 4.10
CA ASP A 132 -20.42 -2.21 5.31
C ASP A 132 -18.92 -1.88 5.34
N LEU A 133 -18.27 -1.87 4.16
CA LEU A 133 -16.86 -1.56 4.03
C LEU A 133 -16.57 -0.15 4.58
N HIS A 134 -15.53 -0.05 5.39
CA HIS A 134 -15.17 1.23 6.00
C HIS A 134 -13.70 1.30 6.40
N ILE A 135 -13.27 2.51 6.74
CA ILE A 135 -11.95 2.80 7.26
C ILE A 135 -12.14 3.51 8.60
N LEU A 136 -11.55 2.96 9.66
CA LEU A 136 -11.44 3.63 10.95
C LEU A 136 -10.36 4.70 10.84
N ARG A 137 -10.64 5.91 11.32
CA ARG A 137 -9.68 7.01 11.38
C ARG A 137 -9.48 7.45 12.82
N ILE A 138 -8.28 7.27 13.33
CA ILE A 138 -7.93 7.43 14.74
C ILE A 138 -7.02 8.64 14.91
N GLU A 139 -7.37 9.59 15.77
CA GLU A 139 -6.50 10.73 16.06
C GLU A 139 -5.22 10.26 16.79
N LYS A 140 -4.04 10.53 16.22
CA LYS A 140 -2.75 10.08 16.77
C LYS A 140 -2.50 10.52 18.21
N LYS A 141 -2.86 11.77 18.52
CA LYS A 141 -2.69 12.32 19.88
C LYS A 141 -3.49 11.51 20.90
N SER A 142 -4.76 11.23 20.60
CA SER A 142 -5.62 10.40 21.44
C SER A 142 -5.14 8.94 21.55
N PHE A 143 -4.61 8.40 20.46
CA PHE A 143 -4.03 7.05 20.41
C PHE A 143 -2.82 6.93 21.34
N LEU A 144 -1.90 7.88 21.29
CA LEU A 144 -0.73 7.90 22.17
C LEU A 144 -1.09 8.04 23.66
N LEU A 145 -2.20 8.72 23.96
CA LEU A 145 -2.77 8.86 25.31
C LEU A 145 -3.62 7.64 25.75
N ASN A 146 -3.66 6.57 24.94
CA ASN A 146 -4.45 5.35 25.19
C ASN A 146 -5.95 5.63 25.40
N LYS A 147 -6.49 6.63 24.70
CA LYS A 147 -7.90 7.00 24.68
C LYS A 147 -8.33 7.32 23.24
N PRO A 148 -8.27 6.34 22.33
CA PRO A 148 -8.42 6.59 20.89
C PRO A 148 -9.79 7.24 20.58
N LEU A 149 -9.74 8.39 19.93
CA LEU A 149 -10.88 9.04 19.29
C LEU A 149 -10.94 8.54 17.85
N ILE A 150 -12.05 7.92 17.50
CA ILE A 150 -12.22 7.17 16.24
C ILE A 150 -13.41 7.74 15.48
N ASP A 151 -13.16 8.15 14.23
CA ASP A 151 -14.18 8.44 13.22
C ASP A 151 -14.19 7.34 12.15
N THR A 152 -15.15 7.41 11.22
CA THR A 152 -15.28 6.40 10.16
C THR A 152 -15.48 7.02 8.77
N ILE A 153 -14.82 6.43 7.77
CA ILE A 153 -15.04 6.69 6.35
C ILE A 153 -15.62 5.43 5.74
N SER A 154 -16.93 5.39 5.52
CA SER A 154 -17.62 4.24 4.91
C SER A 154 -17.68 4.38 3.39
N PHE A 155 -17.62 3.28 2.66
CA PHE A 155 -17.70 3.33 1.21
C PHE A 155 -18.36 2.11 0.56
N SER A 156 -18.76 2.31 -0.69
CA SER A 156 -19.06 1.24 -1.65
C SER A 156 -18.26 1.48 -2.93
N TYR A 157 -17.93 0.43 -3.68
CA TYR A 157 -17.26 0.61 -4.97
C TYR A 157 -18.21 1.19 -6.03
N SER A 158 -17.69 2.06 -6.90
CA SER A 158 -18.47 2.69 -7.98
C SER A 158 -19.06 1.69 -8.99
N ASN A 159 -18.48 0.50 -9.10
CA ASN A 159 -18.80 -0.49 -10.12
C ASN A 159 -19.11 -1.89 -9.55
N GLN A 160 -19.31 -2.03 -8.23
CA GLN A 160 -19.86 -3.27 -7.66
C GLN A 160 -21.38 -3.20 -7.65
N THR A 161 -22.02 -3.91 -8.56
CA THR A 161 -23.48 -3.97 -8.66
C THR A 161 -24.05 -5.32 -8.22
N ASP A 162 -23.23 -6.37 -8.20
CA ASP A 162 -23.62 -7.73 -7.79
C ASP A 162 -23.15 -8.02 -6.36
N PHE A 163 -24.11 -8.35 -5.50
CA PHE A 163 -23.90 -8.72 -4.10
C PHE A 163 -24.52 -10.09 -3.79
N ARG A 164 -24.77 -10.91 -4.80
CA ARG A 164 -25.11 -12.32 -4.58
C ARG A 164 -23.92 -13.01 -3.90
N ILE A 165 -24.19 -14.02 -3.09
CA ILE A 165 -23.15 -14.82 -2.46
C ILE A 165 -22.32 -15.50 -3.55
N GLN A 166 -21.01 -15.27 -3.51
CA GLN A 166 -20.05 -15.91 -4.40
C GLN A 166 -19.18 -16.89 -3.62
N LYS A 167 -18.47 -17.75 -4.36
CA LYS A 167 -17.44 -18.60 -3.76
C LYS A 167 -16.28 -17.72 -3.27
N GLU A 168 -15.66 -18.13 -2.18
CA GLU A 168 -14.45 -17.51 -1.65
C GLU A 168 -13.38 -17.29 -2.74
N ASN A 169 -12.69 -16.16 -2.68
CA ASN A 169 -11.56 -15.82 -3.55
C ASN A 169 -11.94 -15.76 -5.05
N THR A 170 -13.17 -15.32 -5.36
CA THR A 170 -13.63 -15.21 -6.75
C THR A 170 -14.05 -13.83 -7.23
N THR A 171 -14.19 -12.87 -6.30
CA THR A 171 -14.53 -11.47 -6.59
C THR A 171 -13.29 -10.62 -6.86
N ASN A 172 -13.50 -9.45 -7.48
CA ASN A 172 -12.47 -8.41 -7.65
C ASN A 172 -12.63 -7.26 -6.64
N PHE A 173 -13.59 -7.38 -5.71
CA PHE A 173 -13.97 -6.35 -4.73
C PHE A 173 -13.48 -6.65 -3.32
N ASP A 174 -12.42 -7.45 -3.25
CA ASP A 174 -11.63 -7.74 -2.07
C ASP A 174 -10.53 -6.69 -1.96
N CYS A 175 -10.57 -5.82 -0.95
CA CYS A 175 -9.57 -4.77 -0.74
C CYS A 175 -8.64 -5.23 0.36
N GLU A 176 -7.34 -5.06 0.15
CA GLU A 176 -6.36 -5.46 1.18
C GLU A 176 -5.34 -4.37 1.47
N ALA A 177 -5.03 -3.48 0.52
CA ALA A 177 -4.07 -2.40 0.78
C ALA A 177 -4.69 -1.01 0.63
N LEU A 178 -4.15 -0.05 1.38
CA LEU A 178 -4.45 1.37 1.25
C LEU A 178 -3.20 2.23 1.46
N VAL A 179 -3.16 3.39 0.81
CA VAL A 179 -2.21 4.46 1.19
C VAL A 179 -2.92 5.78 1.39
N ILE A 180 -2.40 6.57 2.33
CA ILE A 180 -2.87 7.92 2.60
C ILE A 180 -1.93 8.90 1.92
N SER A 181 -2.40 9.51 0.83
CA SER A 181 -1.69 10.61 0.19
C SER A 181 -2.00 11.94 0.89
N LYS A 182 -1.43 13.02 0.37
CA LYS A 182 -1.68 14.38 0.87
C LYS A 182 -3.16 14.73 0.86
N ASP A 183 -3.87 14.37 -0.21
CA ASP A 183 -5.24 14.81 -0.49
C ASP A 183 -6.28 13.68 -0.40
N SER A 184 -5.88 12.45 -0.72
CA SER A 184 -6.81 11.33 -0.94
C SER A 184 -6.34 10.02 -0.30
N ILE A 185 -7.28 9.11 -0.09
CA ILE A 185 -7.03 7.70 0.20
C ILE A 185 -7.06 6.93 -1.11
N TYR A 186 -6.05 6.09 -1.34
CA TYR A 186 -6.03 5.15 -2.47
C TYR A 186 -6.14 3.73 -1.95
N LEU A 187 -7.12 2.98 -2.47
CA LEU A 187 -7.38 1.58 -2.13
C LEU A 187 -6.89 0.66 -3.24
N PHE A 188 -6.40 -0.53 -2.88
CA PHE A 188 -5.88 -1.54 -3.80
C PHE A 188 -6.56 -2.88 -3.56
N THR A 189 -7.24 -3.40 -4.58
CA THR A 189 -7.92 -4.70 -4.48
C THR A 189 -6.98 -5.88 -4.71
N LYS A 190 -7.26 -7.01 -4.07
CA LYS A 190 -6.65 -8.31 -4.36
C LYS A 190 -7.50 -9.11 -5.34
N GLN A 191 -7.06 -9.19 -6.60
CA GLN A 191 -7.81 -9.93 -7.62
C GLN A 191 -7.26 -11.35 -7.79
N TRP A 192 -7.88 -12.30 -7.09
CA TRP A 192 -7.47 -13.71 -7.03
C TRP A 192 -7.32 -14.40 -8.38
N LYS A 193 -8.23 -14.13 -9.34
CA LYS A 193 -8.22 -14.76 -10.67
C LYS A 193 -7.32 -14.02 -11.66
N GLN A 194 -7.44 -12.70 -11.71
CA GLN A 194 -6.79 -11.86 -12.72
C GLN A 194 -5.35 -11.50 -12.34
N LYS A 195 -4.99 -11.61 -11.05
CA LYS A 195 -3.65 -11.30 -10.52
C LYS A 195 -3.26 -9.83 -10.80
N LYS A 196 -4.25 -8.95 -10.64
CA LYS A 196 -4.18 -7.50 -10.83
C LYS A 196 -4.63 -6.79 -9.55
N THR A 197 -4.50 -5.47 -9.52
CA THR A 197 -5.13 -4.65 -8.50
C THR A 197 -5.89 -3.49 -9.15
N SER A 198 -7.15 -3.30 -8.77
CA SER A 198 -7.90 -2.09 -9.10
C SER A 198 -7.63 -1.05 -8.04
N VAL A 199 -7.41 0.18 -8.49
CA VAL A 199 -7.14 1.33 -7.64
C VAL A 199 -8.42 2.16 -7.54
N TYR A 200 -8.86 2.41 -6.31
CA TYR A 200 -9.98 3.31 -6.04
C TYR A 200 -9.54 4.52 -5.23
N VAL A 201 -10.26 5.62 -5.35
CA VAL A 201 -9.98 6.86 -4.61
C VAL A 201 -11.15 7.29 -3.72
N LEU A 202 -10.81 7.76 -2.51
CA LEU A 202 -11.73 8.27 -1.49
C LEU A 202 -11.17 9.57 -0.87
N PRO A 203 -12.04 10.47 -0.36
CA PRO A 203 -11.60 11.57 0.49
C PRO A 203 -11.18 11.06 1.87
N LYS A 204 -10.34 11.83 2.57
CA LYS A 204 -9.84 11.53 3.92
C LYS A 204 -10.78 11.97 5.06
N ILE A 205 -11.91 12.57 4.71
CA ILE A 205 -12.86 13.18 5.65
C ILE A 205 -13.93 12.15 6.01
N PRO A 206 -14.34 12.00 7.29
CA PRO A 206 -15.36 11.06 7.70
C PRO A 206 -16.66 11.28 6.92
N GLY A 207 -17.37 10.20 6.66
CA GLY A 207 -18.58 10.24 5.84
C GLY A 207 -18.79 8.96 5.06
N LYS A 208 -19.80 8.99 4.19
CA LYS A 208 -20.17 7.87 3.34
C LYS A 208 -19.96 8.24 1.88
N TYR A 209 -19.18 7.44 1.16
CA TYR A 209 -18.75 7.75 -0.20
C TYR A 209 -18.93 6.58 -1.16
N THR A 210 -18.85 6.90 -2.45
CA THR A 210 -18.64 5.89 -3.48
C THR A 210 -17.18 5.98 -3.92
N ALA A 211 -16.41 4.92 -3.65
CA ALA A 211 -15.01 4.81 -4.05
C ALA A 211 -14.95 4.76 -5.58
N LYS A 212 -14.29 5.75 -6.20
CA LYS A 212 -14.24 5.87 -7.66
C LYS A 212 -13.11 5.02 -8.22
N LEU A 213 -13.42 4.11 -9.13
CA LEU A 213 -12.41 3.36 -9.88
C LEU A 213 -11.54 4.34 -10.67
N LYS A 214 -10.24 4.30 -10.42
CA LYS A 214 -9.25 5.14 -11.09
C LYS A 214 -8.55 4.40 -12.21
N GLU A 215 -8.05 3.20 -11.91
CA GLU A 215 -7.26 2.40 -12.85
C GLU A 215 -7.16 0.94 -12.39
N THR A 216 -6.55 0.08 -13.22
CA THR A 216 -6.20 -1.29 -12.84
C THR A 216 -4.76 -1.58 -13.26
N LEU A 217 -3.93 -1.99 -12.30
CA LEU A 217 -2.53 -2.32 -12.50
C LEU A 217 -2.35 -3.83 -12.68
N ASN A 218 -1.56 -4.22 -13.69
CA ASN A 218 -1.17 -5.62 -13.89
C ASN A 218 0.04 -5.98 -13.01
N THR A 219 -0.23 -6.29 -11.74
CA THR A 219 0.78 -6.65 -10.75
C THR A 219 1.33 -8.06 -10.93
N GLN A 220 0.63 -8.91 -11.68
CA GLN A 220 0.95 -10.33 -11.87
C GLN A 220 1.06 -11.07 -10.53
N GLY A 221 0.23 -10.72 -9.56
CA GLY A 221 0.20 -11.29 -8.22
C GLY A 221 -0.94 -10.74 -7.38
N LEU A 222 -1.08 -11.26 -6.17
CA LEU A 222 -2.04 -10.84 -5.16
C LEU A 222 -1.38 -9.75 -4.32
N ILE A 223 -1.98 -8.56 -4.27
CA ILE A 223 -1.54 -7.45 -3.42
C ILE A 223 -2.22 -7.57 -2.08
N THR A 224 -1.48 -7.28 -1.03
CA THR A 224 -1.91 -7.46 0.36
C THR A 224 -1.59 -6.25 1.23
N GLY A 225 -0.45 -5.61 1.02
CA GLY A 225 -0.11 -4.37 1.73
C GLY A 225 0.53 -3.31 0.85
N ALA A 226 0.56 -2.09 1.38
CA ALA A 226 1.08 -0.91 0.70
C ALA A 226 1.66 0.12 1.67
N THR A 227 2.76 0.76 1.26
CA THR A 227 3.31 1.90 1.98
C THR A 227 3.68 3.04 1.05
N LEU A 228 3.39 4.27 1.47
CA LEU A 228 3.80 5.49 0.78
C LEU A 228 5.21 5.87 1.25
N LEU A 229 6.11 6.18 0.33
CA LEU A 229 7.43 6.70 0.68
C LEU A 229 7.29 8.07 1.36
N ALA A 230 8.15 8.35 2.34
CA ALA A 230 8.15 9.64 3.05
C ALA A 230 8.29 10.86 2.13
N SER A 231 8.92 10.70 0.96
CA SER A 231 9.01 11.75 -0.07
C SER A 231 7.66 12.10 -0.72
N GLY A 232 6.63 11.27 -0.54
CA GLY A 232 5.33 11.36 -1.19
C GLY A 232 5.35 11.03 -2.69
N LYS A 233 6.49 10.60 -3.24
CA LYS A 233 6.72 10.42 -4.69
C LYS A 233 6.78 8.96 -5.16
N GLY A 234 6.47 8.02 -4.28
CA GLY A 234 6.45 6.61 -4.61
C GLY A 234 5.65 5.78 -3.62
N ILE A 235 5.17 4.64 -4.07
CA ILE A 235 4.47 3.64 -3.27
C ILE A 235 5.20 2.31 -3.47
N VAL A 236 5.30 1.53 -2.42
CA VAL A 236 5.74 0.14 -2.48
C VAL A 236 4.58 -0.74 -2.04
N LEU A 237 4.13 -1.61 -2.94
CA LEU A 237 3.17 -2.66 -2.63
C LEU A 237 3.91 -3.95 -2.30
N CYS A 238 3.40 -4.73 -1.37
CA CYS A 238 3.80 -6.12 -1.15
C CYS A 238 2.68 -7.07 -1.57
N GLY A 239 3.06 -8.33 -1.72
CA GLY A 239 2.14 -9.37 -2.15
C GLY A 239 2.84 -10.67 -2.49
N TYR A 240 2.07 -11.63 -2.97
CA TYR A 240 2.58 -12.94 -3.36
C TYR A 240 1.89 -13.52 -4.59
N SER A 241 2.57 -14.46 -5.26
CA SER A 241 1.99 -15.22 -6.36
C SER A 241 1.04 -16.31 -5.85
N THR A 242 0.25 -16.93 -6.72
CA THR A 242 -0.58 -18.10 -6.39
C THR A 242 0.22 -19.32 -5.92
N MET A 243 1.55 -19.31 -6.10
CA MET A 243 2.47 -20.32 -5.56
C MET A 243 3.14 -19.84 -4.26
N LEU A 244 2.59 -18.82 -3.60
CA LEU A 244 3.09 -18.23 -2.36
C LEU A 244 4.53 -17.69 -2.50
N GLN A 245 4.88 -17.18 -3.68
CA GLN A 245 6.16 -16.51 -3.90
C GLN A 245 6.00 -15.02 -3.61
N PRO A 246 6.64 -14.47 -2.57
CA PRO A 246 6.48 -13.06 -2.24
C PRO A 246 7.24 -12.14 -3.19
N PHE A 247 6.71 -10.93 -3.34
CA PHE A 247 7.29 -9.87 -4.16
C PHE A 247 6.97 -8.48 -3.61
N LEU A 248 7.75 -7.51 -4.08
CA LEU A 248 7.49 -6.09 -3.94
C LEU A 248 7.18 -5.50 -5.32
N TYR A 249 6.29 -4.53 -5.37
CA TYR A 249 5.91 -3.83 -6.59
C TYR A 249 6.05 -2.32 -6.35
N LEU A 250 7.11 -1.75 -6.89
CA LEU A 250 7.49 -0.36 -6.71
C LEU A 250 6.81 0.49 -7.79
N LEU A 251 6.17 1.56 -7.36
CA LEU A 251 5.49 2.56 -8.17
C LEU A 251 6.12 3.93 -7.89
N ASN A 252 6.73 4.57 -8.88
CA ASN A 252 7.31 5.91 -8.72
C ASN A 252 7.22 6.74 -10.01
N GLU A 253 7.55 8.02 -9.93
CA GLU A 253 7.54 8.95 -11.09
C GLU A 253 6.22 8.94 -11.88
N TYR A 254 5.10 8.68 -11.18
CA TYR A 254 3.75 8.77 -11.74
C TYR A 254 3.24 10.22 -11.71
N LYS A 255 2.33 10.56 -12.62
CA LYS A 255 1.75 11.90 -12.76
C LYS A 255 0.37 11.95 -12.12
N ASN A 256 0.04 13.00 -11.37
CA ASN A 256 -1.31 13.22 -10.80
C ASN A 256 -1.88 12.02 -10.02
N ASN A 257 -1.01 11.26 -9.32
CA ASN A 257 -1.35 10.01 -8.65
C ASN A 257 -1.95 8.93 -9.59
N ASP A 258 -1.74 9.02 -10.90
CA ASP A 258 -2.10 8.01 -11.90
C ASP A 258 -0.96 7.00 -11.99
N PHE A 259 -1.01 5.95 -11.20
CA PHE A 259 0.10 5.02 -10.95
C PHE A 259 0.54 4.27 -12.22
N SER A 260 -0.37 4.04 -13.16
CA SER A 260 -0.09 3.43 -14.47
C SER A 260 0.82 4.28 -15.35
N THR A 261 0.91 5.59 -15.12
CA THR A 261 1.80 6.49 -15.87
C THR A 261 3.24 6.47 -15.38
N GLY A 262 3.48 5.96 -14.16
CA GLY A 262 4.80 5.93 -13.55
C GLY A 262 5.63 4.70 -13.90
N ASN A 263 6.81 4.60 -13.32
CA ASN A 263 7.63 3.41 -13.41
C ASN A 263 7.06 2.30 -12.53
N LYS A 264 7.19 1.06 -13.00
CA LYS A 264 6.69 -0.14 -12.33
C LYS A 264 7.80 -1.17 -12.26
N ARG A 265 8.27 -1.49 -11.05
CA ARG A 265 9.35 -2.46 -10.86
C ARG A 265 8.93 -3.55 -9.88
N LYS A 266 8.93 -4.79 -10.34
CA LYS A 266 8.63 -5.97 -9.53
C LYS A 266 9.92 -6.62 -9.05
N ILE A 267 10.05 -6.83 -7.74
CA ILE A 267 11.22 -7.44 -7.10
C ILE A 267 10.75 -8.71 -6.38
N LYS A 268 11.37 -9.84 -6.68
CA LYS A 268 11.09 -11.10 -5.97
C LYS A 268 11.79 -11.10 -4.61
N ILE A 269 11.08 -11.41 -3.53
CA ILE A 269 11.72 -11.65 -2.23
C ILE A 269 12.16 -13.12 -2.19
N LEU A 270 13.38 -13.39 -1.76
CA LEU A 270 13.93 -14.75 -1.64
C LEU A 270 13.42 -15.46 -0.37
N LEU A 271 12.10 -15.56 -0.28
CA LEU A 271 11.35 -16.33 0.72
C LEU A 271 10.47 -17.36 0.01
N PRO A 272 10.46 -18.63 0.43
CA PRO A 272 9.58 -19.64 -0.12
C PRO A 272 8.30 -19.77 0.70
N PHE A 273 7.15 -19.68 0.04
CA PHE A 273 5.84 -20.02 0.58
C PHE A 273 5.26 -19.10 1.68
N HIS A 274 5.61 -17.82 1.66
CA HIS A 274 5.08 -16.83 2.62
C HIS A 274 3.86 -16.09 2.06
N GLN A 275 2.83 -15.93 2.90
CA GLN A 275 1.75 -14.96 2.71
C GLN A 275 2.16 -13.67 3.42
N ILE A 276 2.81 -12.79 2.66
CA ILE A 276 3.28 -11.51 3.17
C ILE A 276 2.10 -10.54 3.12
N GLU A 277 1.89 -9.78 4.18
CA GLU A 277 0.72 -8.92 4.32
C GLU A 277 1.16 -7.47 4.49
N GLY A 278 1.57 -7.05 5.70
CA GLY A 278 1.95 -5.67 5.98
C GLY A 278 3.35 -5.27 5.50
N ILE A 279 3.51 -3.99 5.12
CA ILE A 279 4.79 -3.36 4.75
C ILE A 279 4.86 -1.92 5.27
N THR A 280 6.02 -1.50 5.79
CA THR A 280 6.26 -0.10 6.14
C THR A 280 7.72 0.30 5.99
N THR A 281 7.99 1.61 5.97
CA THR A 281 9.34 2.20 6.05
C THR A 281 9.27 3.53 6.80
N GLU A 282 10.36 3.92 7.47
CA GLU A 282 10.52 5.27 8.02
C GLU A 282 11.42 6.15 7.13
N ASP A 283 12.44 5.56 6.51
CA ASP A 283 13.49 6.27 5.79
C ASP A 283 13.41 6.14 4.25
N GLY A 284 12.46 5.36 3.75
CA GLY A 284 12.31 5.06 2.33
C GLY A 284 13.37 4.12 1.75
N LYS A 285 14.21 3.51 2.60
CA LYS A 285 15.29 2.59 2.21
C LYS A 285 15.14 1.24 2.87
N LEU A 286 15.05 1.21 4.19
CA LEU A 286 14.80 0.00 4.96
C LEU A 286 13.30 -0.21 5.11
N PHE A 287 12.83 -1.35 4.61
CA PHE A 287 11.43 -1.74 4.70
C PHE A 287 11.30 -2.89 5.68
N TYR A 288 10.26 -2.82 6.50
CA TYR A 288 9.82 -3.90 7.36
C TYR A 288 8.58 -4.54 6.75
N LEU A 289 8.49 -5.86 6.87
CA LEU A 289 7.40 -6.67 6.35
C LEU A 289 6.98 -7.71 7.37
N THR A 290 5.70 -8.04 7.38
CA THR A 290 5.17 -9.19 8.13
C THR A 290 4.62 -10.26 7.20
N ASN A 291 4.42 -11.45 7.77
CA ASN A 291 3.68 -12.52 7.14
C ASN A 291 2.82 -13.23 8.19
N GLU A 292 1.71 -13.81 7.74
CA GLU A 292 0.86 -14.65 8.58
C GLU A 292 1.48 -16.03 8.83
N SER A 293 0.96 -16.69 9.86
CA SER A 293 1.17 -18.11 10.09
C SER A 293 0.43 -18.93 9.04
N LEU A 294 1.15 -19.75 8.29
CA LEU A 294 0.59 -20.66 7.29
C LEU A 294 1.04 -22.09 7.55
N VAL A 295 0.08 -22.91 7.98
CA VAL A 295 0.29 -24.33 8.27
C VAL A 295 -0.58 -25.18 7.34
N ARG A 296 0.06 -26.01 6.49
CA ARG A 296 -0.59 -27.04 5.67
C ARG A 296 0.12 -28.38 5.89
N PRO A 297 -0.31 -29.17 6.88
CA PRO A 297 0.35 -30.43 7.21
C PRO A 297 0.29 -31.43 6.05
N PRO A 298 1.31 -32.28 5.86
CA PRO A 298 2.60 -32.30 6.56
C PRO A 298 3.68 -31.40 5.91
N PHE A 299 3.36 -30.66 4.84
CA PHE A 299 4.37 -30.13 3.91
C PHE A 299 4.75 -28.66 4.11
N LEU A 300 3.91 -27.87 4.79
CA LEU A 300 4.14 -26.43 4.97
C LEU A 300 3.89 -26.01 6.41
N ASN A 301 4.88 -25.35 6.99
CA ASN A 301 4.80 -24.71 8.30
C ASN A 301 5.65 -23.45 8.26
N VAL A 302 5.00 -22.32 7.94
CA VAL A 302 5.61 -21.00 7.93
C VAL A 302 5.01 -20.25 9.11
N PRO A 303 5.79 -19.95 10.18
CA PRO A 303 5.27 -19.16 11.28
C PRO A 303 5.08 -17.71 10.86
N GLN A 304 4.33 -16.95 11.65
CA GLN A 304 4.25 -15.49 11.57
C GLN A 304 5.62 -14.87 11.88
N GLN A 305 6.09 -13.96 11.03
CA GLN A 305 7.41 -13.34 11.19
C GLN A 305 7.41 -11.85 10.82
N LEU A 306 8.36 -11.13 11.40
CA LEU A 306 8.81 -9.81 10.97
C LEU A 306 10.16 -9.96 10.28
N TYR A 307 10.32 -9.32 9.13
CA TYR A 307 11.59 -9.25 8.45
C TYR A 307 11.82 -7.91 7.76
N SER A 308 13.05 -7.67 7.34
CA SER A 308 13.43 -6.42 6.67
C SER A 308 14.16 -6.64 5.36
N VAL A 309 14.03 -5.67 4.45
CA VAL A 309 14.68 -5.62 3.14
C VAL A 309 15.17 -4.20 2.88
N ASP A 310 16.33 -4.08 2.23
CA ASP A 310 16.90 -2.78 1.84
C ASP A 310 16.63 -2.51 0.35
N LEU A 311 15.79 -1.51 0.08
CA LEU A 311 15.43 -1.07 -1.28
C LEU A 311 16.24 0.13 -1.77
N GLY A 312 17.27 0.57 -1.05
CA GLY A 312 18.08 1.74 -1.43
C GLY A 312 18.77 1.61 -2.79
N SER A 313 19.04 0.38 -3.26
CA SER A 313 19.58 0.11 -4.61
C SER A 313 18.51 0.06 -5.71
N TYR A 314 17.23 0.19 -5.34
CA TYR A 314 16.08 0.07 -6.22
C TYR A 314 15.24 1.35 -6.29
N LEU A 315 15.35 2.21 -5.28
CA LEU A 315 14.67 3.48 -5.17
C LEU A 315 15.68 4.61 -5.32
N LYS A 316 15.32 5.65 -6.09
CA LYS A 316 16.12 6.87 -6.14
C LYS A 316 16.08 7.56 -4.75
N PRO A 317 17.18 8.22 -4.35
CA PRO A 317 17.23 8.99 -3.11
C PRO A 317 16.12 10.02 -2.96
#